data_AF-A0A6J6M4U8-F1
#
_entry.id   AF-A0A6J6M4U8-F1
#
_cell.length_a   1.000
_cell.length_b   1.000
_cell.length_c   1.000
_cell.angle_alpha   90.00
_cell.angle_beta   90.00
_cell.angle_gamma   90.00
#
_symmetry.space_group_name_H-M   'P 1'
#
loop_
_entity.id
_entity.type
_entity.pdbx_description
1 polymer ?
#
loop_
_entity_poly.entity_id
_entity_poly.type
_entity_poly.pdbx_seq_one_letter_code
_entity_poly.pdbx_strand_id
1 'polypeptide(L)'
;MTPGAGVVQVLTIHAAKGLEWDFVAIPNLVEDDFPSKPRSVSGWLSGAELPYPLRGDAGSLPVFDFQNAAIQSELKSASDQFKADNKEHQLREEFRLIYVAITRAKEALLLSGSYWKPANSGSRKPSRFMTELAEGNFQFPDLASAENPLDLSPRQKSWPLEPIGEVHAAIVENSASEVDKASAKLDRVSAEDLRSSSIHQEIDLLLKEQDDRIQRLGQVELPVRIPASKFKEFITDLPAQAARYLRPVPTEPYRATKAGTAFHSWVEDFIISEVDQAPQEIFELTEIFKNSRFKNQSPADVEIEINLTRGSNTFVCKLDAVFQSGDRFEIVDWKTGAAPKDKATEQQMILQLALYRFAYSALKKIPIEKIDVCFYFVGDDIELRPQKVPAPEELVKMWEELFA
;
A
#
# COMPACT_ATOMS: atom_id res chain seq x y z
N MET A 1 27.54 6.89 -4.88
CA MET A 1 27.15 7.41 -3.55
C MET A 1 28.03 8.60 -3.26
N THR A 2 27.49 9.81 -3.35
CA THR A 2 28.15 11.02 -2.86
C THR A 2 28.11 11.00 -1.33
N PRO A 3 29.19 11.42 -0.61
CA PRO A 3 29.16 11.57 0.84
C PRO A 3 27.97 12.42 1.27
N GLY A 4 27.18 11.95 2.25
CA GLY A 4 26.01 12.68 2.73
C GLY A 4 26.43 13.95 3.47
N ALA A 5 25.81 15.09 3.17
CA ALA A 5 26.11 16.35 3.84
C ALA A 5 25.76 16.26 5.35
N GLY A 6 26.64 16.77 6.20
CA GLY A 6 26.40 16.92 7.65
C GLY A 6 26.65 15.69 8.52
N VAL A 7 27.20 14.59 7.98
CA VAL A 7 27.49 13.37 8.76
C VAL A 7 28.94 12.90 8.59
N VAL A 8 29.50 12.29 9.63
CA VAL A 8 30.78 11.58 9.56
C VAL A 8 30.53 10.14 9.12
N GLN A 9 31.18 9.70 8.04
CA GLN A 9 31.01 8.36 7.50
C GLN A 9 32.03 7.39 8.11
N VAL A 10 31.54 6.33 8.78
CA VAL A 10 32.37 5.26 9.33
C VAL A 10 32.18 4.01 8.47
N LEU A 11 33.26 3.56 7.82
CA LEU A 11 33.24 2.47 6.84
C LEU A 11 34.58 1.73 6.81
N THR A 12 34.57 0.53 6.22
CA THR A 12 35.79 -0.28 6.05
C THR A 12 36.62 0.20 4.86
N ILE A 13 37.94 -0.04 4.88
CA ILE A 13 38.85 0.36 3.79
C ILE A 13 38.38 -0.20 2.43
N HIS A 14 37.86 -1.42 2.39
CA HIS A 14 37.33 -2.03 1.17
C HIS A 14 36.12 -1.28 0.61
N ALA A 15 35.21 -0.83 1.49
CA ALA A 15 34.04 -0.05 1.09
C ALA A 15 34.41 1.38 0.67
N ALA A 16 35.59 1.87 1.07
CA ALA A 16 36.10 3.19 0.68
C ALA A 16 36.59 3.25 -0.78
N LYS A 17 36.75 2.10 -1.44
CA LYS A 17 37.32 2.03 -2.79
C LYS A 17 36.47 2.80 -3.80
N GLY A 18 37.07 3.76 -4.49
CA GLY A 18 36.40 4.60 -5.48
C GLY A 18 35.66 5.81 -4.91
N LEU A 19 35.76 6.04 -3.59
CA LEU A 19 35.26 7.23 -2.91
C LEU A 19 36.45 8.11 -2.48
N GLU A 20 36.18 9.37 -2.13
CA GLU A 20 37.18 10.34 -1.66
C GLU A 20 36.54 11.33 -0.67
N TRP A 21 37.34 11.80 0.28
CA TRP A 21 36.93 12.78 1.30
C TRP A 21 38.04 13.82 1.51
N ASP A 22 37.66 15.01 1.97
CA ASP A 22 38.64 16.07 2.29
C ASP A 22 39.54 15.64 3.45
N PHE A 23 38.93 15.03 4.47
CA PHE A 23 39.61 14.51 5.65
C PHE A 23 39.35 13.02 5.83
N VAL A 24 40.41 12.23 6.05
CA VAL A 24 40.29 10.79 6.35
C VAL A 24 41.03 10.49 7.64
N ALA A 25 40.39 9.73 8.52
CA ALA A 25 41.03 9.17 9.71
C ALA A 25 41.11 7.64 9.57
N ILE A 26 42.33 7.09 9.72
CA ILE A 26 42.58 5.66 9.77
C ILE A 26 42.92 5.29 11.22
N PRO A 27 41.92 4.84 12.00
CA PRO A 27 42.16 4.43 13.37
C PRO A 27 42.75 3.02 13.44
N ASN A 28 43.28 2.67 14.62
CA ASN A 28 43.70 1.32 14.98
C ASN A 28 44.86 0.75 14.12
N LEU A 29 45.85 1.60 13.78
CA LEU A 29 47.11 1.19 13.17
C LEU A 29 48.05 0.58 14.22
N VAL A 30 47.79 -0.68 14.54
CA VAL A 30 48.49 -1.48 15.54
C VAL A 30 49.02 -2.75 14.86
N GLU A 31 50.25 -3.16 15.20
CA GLU A 31 50.85 -4.38 14.65
C GLU A 31 50.00 -5.61 15.03
N ASP A 32 49.88 -6.56 14.09
CA ASP A 32 48.99 -7.74 14.11
C ASP A 32 47.48 -7.45 13.97
N ASP A 33 47.02 -6.19 14.10
CA ASP A 33 45.65 -5.78 13.79
C ASP A 33 45.55 -5.23 12.36
N PHE A 34 46.40 -4.26 12.01
CA PHE A 34 46.56 -3.77 10.63
C PHE A 34 48.01 -3.33 10.40
N PRO A 35 48.84 -4.11 9.68
CA PRO A 35 48.47 -5.32 8.92
C PRO A 35 47.95 -6.45 9.82
N SER A 36 46.95 -7.18 9.31
CA SER A 36 46.36 -8.28 10.07
C SER A 36 47.31 -9.46 10.16
N LYS A 37 47.31 -10.16 11.31
CA LYS A 37 48.08 -11.40 11.43
C LYS A 37 47.52 -12.48 10.49
N PRO A 38 48.34 -13.09 9.60
CA PRO A 38 47.92 -14.18 8.72
C PRO A 38 47.20 -15.29 9.47
N ARG A 39 45.97 -15.62 9.04
CA ARG A 39 45.21 -16.76 9.60
C ARG A 39 45.83 -18.10 9.22
N SER A 40 46.42 -18.18 8.02
CA SER A 40 47.13 -19.36 7.53
C SER A 40 48.19 -18.91 6.53
N VAL A 41 49.35 -19.56 6.58
CA VAL A 41 50.45 -19.38 5.62
C VAL A 41 50.61 -20.58 4.67
N SER A 42 49.79 -21.63 4.86
CA SER A 42 49.87 -22.85 4.05
C SER A 42 49.19 -22.70 2.68
N GLY A 43 48.52 -21.57 2.41
CA GLY A 43 47.79 -21.31 1.17
C GLY A 43 46.84 -22.47 0.81
N TRP A 44 46.84 -22.86 -0.47
CA TRP A 44 45.99 -23.95 -0.98
C TRP A 44 46.36 -25.35 -0.45
N LEU A 45 47.54 -25.55 0.15
CA LEU A 45 47.91 -26.82 0.78
C LEU A 45 47.07 -27.13 2.04
N SER A 46 46.33 -26.15 2.55
CA SER A 46 45.37 -26.34 3.65
C SER A 46 44.10 -27.09 3.23
N GLY A 47 43.86 -27.29 1.93
CA GLY A 47 42.72 -28.04 1.39
C GLY A 47 41.39 -27.27 1.31
N ALA A 48 41.38 -25.98 1.68
CA ALA A 48 40.18 -25.12 1.65
C ALA A 48 40.10 -24.18 0.42
N GLU A 49 41.14 -24.15 -0.43
CA GLU A 49 41.24 -23.27 -1.59
C GLU A 49 41.61 -24.06 -2.85
N LEU A 50 41.23 -23.56 -4.02
CA LEU A 50 41.64 -24.13 -5.31
C LEU A 50 43.18 -24.06 -5.45
N PRO A 51 43.85 -25.15 -5.89
CA PRO A 51 45.29 -25.13 -6.11
C PRO A 51 45.72 -23.97 -7.01
N TYR A 52 46.73 -23.21 -6.56
CA TYR A 52 47.17 -21.99 -7.26
C TYR A 52 47.51 -22.20 -8.75
N PRO A 53 48.13 -23.32 -9.17
CA PRO A 53 48.39 -23.58 -10.60
C PRO A 53 47.14 -23.70 -11.48
N LEU A 54 45.97 -23.98 -10.89
CA LEU A 54 44.70 -24.12 -11.62
C LEU A 54 43.92 -22.80 -11.72
N ARG A 55 44.38 -21.74 -11.03
CA ARG A 55 43.74 -20.44 -11.06
C ARG A 55 44.22 -19.63 -12.26
N GLY A 56 43.36 -18.77 -12.80
CA GLY A 56 43.72 -17.88 -13.91
C GLY A 56 44.79 -16.84 -13.57
N ASP A 57 44.99 -16.53 -12.28
CA ASP A 57 45.97 -15.59 -11.74
C ASP A 57 47.24 -16.27 -11.19
N ALA A 58 47.49 -17.54 -11.54
CA ALA A 58 48.62 -18.34 -11.06
C ALA A 58 49.97 -17.62 -11.13
N GLY A 59 50.21 -16.80 -12.16
CA GLY A 59 51.47 -16.07 -12.34
C GLY A 59 51.76 -15.00 -11.28
N SER A 60 50.76 -14.59 -10.49
CA SER A 60 50.94 -13.64 -9.37
C SER A 60 51.01 -14.31 -8.00
N LEU A 61 50.71 -15.60 -7.93
CA LEU A 61 50.63 -16.36 -6.69
C LEU A 61 51.94 -17.08 -6.37
N PRO A 62 52.24 -17.34 -5.09
CA PRO A 62 53.39 -18.16 -4.70
C PRO A 62 53.35 -19.56 -5.34
N VAL A 63 54.52 -20.09 -5.69
CA VAL A 63 54.66 -21.40 -6.35
C VAL A 63 55.23 -22.41 -5.37
N PHE A 64 54.58 -23.56 -5.23
CA PHE A 64 55.11 -24.67 -4.44
C PHE A 64 55.97 -25.57 -5.33
N ASP A 65 57.29 -25.39 -5.27
CA ASP A 65 58.25 -26.15 -6.08
C ASP A 65 58.58 -27.53 -5.49
N PHE A 66 57.60 -28.44 -5.53
CA PHE A 66 57.78 -29.81 -5.04
C PHE A 66 58.40 -30.75 -6.08
N GLN A 67 58.37 -30.38 -7.36
CA GLN A 67 58.83 -31.25 -8.46
C GLN A 67 60.36 -31.42 -8.46
N ASN A 68 61.08 -30.42 -7.94
CA ASN A 68 62.53 -30.45 -7.81
C ASN A 68 63.02 -31.11 -6.50
N ALA A 69 62.12 -31.58 -5.63
CA ALA A 69 62.49 -32.24 -4.38
C ALA A 69 62.58 -33.77 -4.56
N ALA A 70 63.78 -34.33 -4.45
CA ALA A 70 64.04 -35.76 -4.55
C ALA A 70 63.96 -36.46 -3.18
N ILE A 71 64.23 -35.73 -2.09
CA ILE A 71 64.22 -36.26 -0.71
C ILE A 71 63.31 -35.47 0.23
N GLN A 72 62.92 -36.09 1.35
CA GLN A 72 61.98 -35.50 2.31
C GLN A 72 62.45 -34.15 2.87
N SER A 73 63.75 -33.97 3.09
CA SER A 73 64.30 -32.69 3.59
C SER A 73 64.13 -31.56 2.57
N GLU A 74 64.33 -31.84 1.28
CA GLU A 74 64.13 -30.87 0.20
C GLU A 74 62.65 -30.48 0.08
N LEU A 75 61.75 -31.46 0.19
CA LEU A 75 60.30 -31.20 0.19
C LEU A 75 59.87 -30.33 1.38
N LYS A 76 60.47 -30.56 2.56
CA LYS A 76 60.24 -29.73 3.75
C LYS A 76 60.74 -28.29 3.51
N SER A 77 61.95 -28.12 2.98
CA SER A 77 62.49 -26.81 2.63
C SER A 77 61.61 -26.06 1.61
N ALA A 78 61.13 -26.75 0.57
CA ALA A 78 60.20 -26.19 -0.41
C ALA A 78 58.87 -25.76 0.24
N SER A 79 58.36 -26.54 1.21
CA SER A 79 57.13 -26.20 1.94
C SER A 79 57.31 -24.98 2.84
N ASP A 80 58.45 -24.87 3.52
CA ASP A 80 58.75 -23.74 4.40
C ASP A 80 58.98 -22.46 3.58
N GLN A 81 59.65 -22.55 2.43
CA GLN A 81 59.78 -21.43 1.48
C GLN A 81 58.41 -20.99 0.95
N PHE A 82 57.57 -21.93 0.52
CA PHE A 82 56.22 -21.60 0.05
C PHE A 82 55.38 -20.89 1.13
N LYS A 83 55.50 -21.30 2.41
CA LYS A 83 54.83 -20.59 3.52
C LYS A 83 55.38 -19.18 3.73
N ALA A 84 56.69 -18.97 3.58
CA ALA A 84 57.30 -17.65 3.63
C ALA A 84 56.78 -16.75 2.50
N ASP A 85 56.74 -17.27 1.27
CA ASP A 85 56.23 -16.55 0.10
C ASP A 85 54.75 -16.19 0.24
N ASN A 86 53.93 -17.10 0.79
CA ASN A 86 52.52 -16.81 1.11
C ASN A 86 52.37 -15.71 2.15
N LYS A 87 53.20 -15.72 3.19
CA LYS A 87 53.20 -14.67 4.21
C LYS A 87 53.56 -13.31 3.61
N GLU A 88 54.58 -13.27 2.76
CA GLU A 88 54.97 -12.05 2.05
C GLU A 88 53.88 -11.59 1.07
N HIS A 89 53.27 -12.52 0.33
CA HIS A 89 52.16 -12.21 -0.56
C HIS A 89 50.99 -11.58 0.18
N GLN A 90 50.55 -12.15 1.31
CA GLN A 90 49.47 -11.57 2.13
C GLN A 90 49.85 -10.18 2.67
N LEU A 91 51.10 -9.99 3.10
CA LEU A 91 51.57 -8.68 3.51
C LEU A 91 51.53 -7.66 2.37
N ARG A 92 51.89 -8.06 1.14
CA ARG A 92 51.76 -7.20 -0.05
C ARG A 92 50.31 -6.83 -0.35
N GLU A 93 49.35 -7.71 -0.09
CA GLU A 93 47.91 -7.37 -0.17
C GLU A 93 47.51 -6.33 0.89
N GLU A 94 47.97 -6.47 2.13
CA GLU A 94 47.74 -5.48 3.20
C GLU A 94 48.36 -4.11 2.85
N PHE A 95 49.54 -4.08 2.21
CA PHE A 95 50.15 -2.85 1.69
C PHE A 95 49.27 -2.16 0.63
N ARG A 96 48.59 -2.93 -0.23
CA ARG A 96 47.64 -2.36 -1.19
C ARG A 96 46.43 -1.77 -0.48
N LEU A 97 45.96 -2.39 0.61
CA LEU A 97 44.84 -1.86 1.39
C LEU A 97 45.18 -0.53 2.07
N ILE A 98 46.33 -0.43 2.74
CA ILE A 98 46.73 0.84 3.36
C ILE A 98 46.96 1.92 2.30
N TYR A 99 47.53 1.57 1.14
CA TYR A 99 47.66 2.51 0.02
C TYR A 99 46.31 3.05 -0.46
N VAL A 100 45.30 2.16 -0.60
CA VAL A 100 43.93 2.59 -0.91
C VAL A 100 43.42 3.55 0.15
N ALA A 101 43.57 3.23 1.45
CA ALA A 101 43.07 4.05 2.54
C ALA A 101 43.72 5.45 2.59
N ILE A 102 45.05 5.53 2.45
CA ILE A 102 45.82 6.78 2.44
C ILE A 102 45.39 7.66 1.27
N THR A 103 45.22 7.07 0.09
CA THR A 103 44.85 7.81 -1.13
C THR A 103 43.38 8.24 -1.20
N ARG A 104 42.58 7.98 -0.16
CA ARG A 104 41.19 8.49 -0.09
C ARG A 104 41.11 9.94 0.41
N ALA A 105 42.17 10.46 1.03
CA ALA A 105 42.22 11.81 1.59
C ALA A 105 42.63 12.84 0.52
N LYS A 106 41.89 13.95 0.40
CA LYS A 106 42.25 15.06 -0.49
C LYS A 106 43.10 16.13 0.20
N GLU A 107 42.80 16.45 1.46
CA GLU A 107 43.46 17.54 2.18
C GLU A 107 44.34 17.03 3.31
N ALA A 108 43.78 16.25 4.24
CA ALA A 108 44.55 15.76 5.38
C ALA A 108 44.16 14.34 5.82
N LEU A 109 45.18 13.65 6.34
CA LEU A 109 45.11 12.28 6.80
C LEU A 109 45.49 12.22 8.28
N LEU A 110 44.62 11.62 9.09
CA LEU A 110 44.88 11.32 10.49
C LEU A 110 45.14 9.82 10.66
N LEU A 111 46.33 9.47 11.13
CA LEU A 111 46.70 8.10 11.47
C LEU A 111 46.71 7.95 12.99
N SER A 112 46.06 6.92 13.54
CA SER A 112 46.11 6.67 14.98
C SER A 112 46.20 5.19 15.32
N GLY A 113 46.83 4.89 16.45
CA GLY A 113 46.95 3.56 17.03
C GLY A 113 46.99 3.64 18.55
N SER A 114 46.80 2.52 19.24
CA SER A 114 46.87 2.45 20.70
C SER A 114 47.77 1.31 21.16
N TYR A 115 48.58 1.57 22.19
CA TYR A 115 49.38 0.53 22.85
C TYR A 115 48.51 -0.45 23.64
N TRP A 116 47.39 0.02 24.17
CA TRP A 116 46.49 -0.76 25.03
C TRP A 116 45.15 -1.00 24.35
N LYS A 117 44.59 -2.19 24.58
CA LYS A 117 43.23 -2.59 24.18
C LYS A 117 42.51 -3.19 25.39
N PRO A 118 41.17 -3.05 25.49
CA PRO A 118 40.40 -3.71 26.55
C PRO A 118 40.65 -5.22 26.56
N ALA A 119 40.73 -5.83 27.75
CA ALA A 119 40.92 -7.26 27.95
C ALA A 119 42.24 -7.87 27.42
N ASN A 120 43.23 -7.05 27.07
CA ASN A 120 44.58 -7.50 26.70
C ASN A 120 45.60 -7.04 27.75
N SER A 121 46.25 -8.00 28.43
CA SER A 121 47.28 -7.70 29.44
C SER A 121 48.62 -7.25 28.86
N GLY A 122 48.91 -7.58 27.61
CA GLY A 122 50.14 -7.20 26.91
C GLY A 122 50.00 -5.93 26.08
N SER A 123 50.98 -5.02 26.18
CA SER A 123 51.05 -3.85 25.30
C SER A 123 51.29 -4.25 23.84
N ARG A 124 50.63 -3.58 22.92
CA ARG A 124 50.81 -3.73 21.47
C ARG A 124 51.87 -2.78 20.94
N LYS A 125 52.39 -3.10 19.76
CA LYS A 125 53.34 -2.24 19.04
C LYS A 125 52.62 -1.40 17.99
N PRO A 126 53.07 -0.17 17.71
CA PRO A 126 52.66 0.57 16.53
C PRO A 126 52.73 -0.28 15.27
N SER A 127 51.75 -0.14 14.38
CA SER A 127 51.79 -0.81 13.07
C SER A 127 53.04 -0.41 12.29
N ARG A 128 53.63 -1.38 11.58
CA ARG A 128 54.73 -1.12 10.64
C ARG A 128 54.43 -0.02 9.63
N PHE A 129 53.18 0.09 9.17
CA PHE A 129 52.77 1.15 8.23
C PHE A 129 52.93 2.54 8.85
N MET A 130 52.67 2.64 10.16
CA MET A 130 52.81 3.88 10.90
C MET A 130 54.28 4.17 11.20
N THR A 131 55.07 3.14 11.55
CA THR A 131 56.51 3.33 11.84
C THR A 131 57.32 3.70 10.61
N GLU A 132 57.01 3.10 9.44
CA GLU A 132 57.66 3.44 8.17
C GLU A 132 57.38 4.89 7.77
N LEU A 133 56.14 5.38 7.95
CA LEU A 133 55.78 6.78 7.67
C LEU A 133 56.37 7.77 8.69
N ALA A 134 56.58 7.33 9.92
CA ALA A 134 57.12 8.15 11.01
C ALA A 134 58.65 8.27 10.97
N GLU A 135 59.34 7.41 10.22
CA GLU A 135 60.80 7.35 10.19
C GLU A 135 61.42 8.72 9.87
N GLY A 136 62.20 9.26 10.81
CA GLY A 136 62.85 10.57 10.71
C GLY A 136 61.97 11.80 10.93
N ASN A 137 60.65 11.64 11.05
CA ASN A 137 59.68 12.76 11.09
C ASN A 137 58.81 12.78 12.36
N PHE A 138 58.64 11.64 13.02
CA PHE A 138 57.75 11.53 14.18
C PHE A 138 58.27 10.51 15.19
N GLN A 139 58.31 10.90 16.46
CA GLN A 139 58.68 10.01 17.56
C GLN A 139 57.41 9.56 18.29
N PHE A 140 57.19 8.25 18.36
CA PHE A 140 56.07 7.71 19.13
C PHE A 140 56.29 7.91 20.63
N PRO A 141 55.23 8.20 21.39
CA PRO A 141 55.32 8.32 22.85
C PRO A 141 55.68 6.98 23.48
N ASP A 142 56.48 7.03 24.54
CA ASP A 142 56.79 5.83 25.34
C ASP A 142 55.54 5.29 26.06
N LEU A 143 55.59 4.01 26.42
CA LEU A 143 54.51 3.35 27.14
C LEU A 143 54.32 3.98 28.52
N ALA A 144 53.17 4.64 28.74
CA ALA A 144 52.90 5.39 29.96
C ALA A 144 52.66 4.54 31.22
N SER A 145 52.36 3.24 31.07
CA SER A 145 52.04 2.33 32.17
C SER A 145 52.60 0.94 31.86
N ALA A 146 53.03 0.19 32.89
CA ALA A 146 53.44 -1.21 32.73
C ALA A 146 52.24 -2.17 32.59
N GLU A 147 51.07 -1.78 33.09
CA GLU A 147 49.83 -2.55 33.07
C GLU A 147 48.73 -1.84 32.29
N ASN A 148 47.71 -2.58 31.84
CA ASN A 148 46.63 -2.03 31.03
C ASN A 148 45.74 -1.06 31.83
N PRO A 149 45.79 0.25 31.54
CA PRO A 149 45.02 1.24 32.31
C PRO A 149 43.50 1.13 32.07
N LEU A 150 43.08 0.52 30.96
CA LEU A 150 41.66 0.36 30.63
C LEU A 150 40.95 -0.63 31.55
N ASP A 151 41.68 -1.62 32.06
CA ASP A 151 41.14 -2.62 32.98
C ASP A 151 41.09 -2.09 34.43
N LEU A 152 41.91 -1.07 34.75
CA LEU A 152 41.94 -0.42 36.06
C LEU A 152 40.79 0.58 36.27
N SER A 153 40.15 1.05 35.21
CA SER A 153 39.08 2.06 35.27
C SER A 153 37.93 1.69 34.33
N PRO A 154 37.13 0.65 34.69
CA PRO A 154 35.99 0.27 33.88
C PRO A 154 34.99 1.42 33.81
N ARG A 155 34.55 1.76 32.59
CA ARG A 155 33.49 2.75 32.39
C ARG A 155 32.18 2.18 32.92
N GLN A 156 31.67 2.75 34.02
CA GLN A 156 30.37 2.39 34.58
C GLN A 156 29.31 3.39 34.12
N LYS A 157 28.11 2.87 33.84
CA LYS A 157 26.88 3.66 33.68
C LYS A 157 25.80 3.05 34.56
N SER A 158 25.00 3.89 35.20
CA SER A 158 23.81 3.47 35.94
C SER A 158 22.64 3.25 34.99
N TRP A 159 21.84 2.22 35.27
CA TRP A 159 20.56 1.97 34.60
C TRP A 159 19.42 2.21 35.60
N PRO A 160 18.27 2.77 35.18
CA PRO A 160 17.90 3.19 33.82
C PRO A 160 18.64 4.43 33.33
N LEU A 161 18.80 4.54 32.01
CA LEU A 161 19.38 5.71 31.36
C LEU A 161 18.30 6.76 31.11
N GLU A 162 18.70 8.03 31.06
CA GLU A 162 17.86 9.12 30.53
C GLU A 162 17.42 8.78 29.09
N PRO A 163 16.11 8.67 28.78
CA PRO A 163 15.60 8.09 27.53
C PRO A 163 16.12 8.77 26.24
N ILE A 164 16.34 10.08 26.31
CA ILE A 164 16.83 10.90 25.19
C ILE A 164 18.27 11.40 25.44
N GLY A 165 18.90 10.96 26.53
CA GLY A 165 20.23 11.39 26.97
C GLY A 165 20.21 12.74 27.67
N GLU A 166 21.14 12.93 28.61
CA GLU A 166 21.20 14.10 29.51
C GLU A 166 21.21 15.45 28.78
N VAL A 167 21.93 15.54 27.65
CA VAL A 167 22.03 16.78 26.87
C VAL A 167 20.73 17.11 26.14
N HIS A 168 20.12 16.13 25.47
CA HIS A 168 18.89 16.39 24.72
C HIS A 168 17.67 16.50 25.63
N ALA A 169 17.69 15.85 26.80
CA ALA A 169 16.64 15.99 27.81
C ALA A 169 16.44 17.47 28.17
N ALA A 170 17.52 18.17 28.52
CA ALA A 170 17.44 19.60 28.83
C ALA A 170 16.92 20.44 27.64
N ILE A 171 17.31 20.13 26.40
CA ILE A 171 16.84 20.85 25.20
C ILE A 171 15.34 20.62 24.99
N VAL A 172 14.88 19.38 25.13
CA VAL A 172 13.47 19.01 24.95
C VAL A 172 12.60 19.60 26.06
N GLU A 173 13.04 19.54 27.32
CA GLU A 173 12.34 20.15 28.45
C GLU A 173 12.22 21.67 28.30
N ASN A 174 13.31 22.33 27.89
CA ASN A 174 13.28 23.76 27.60
C ASN A 174 12.31 24.08 26.45
N SER A 175 12.34 23.29 25.38
CA SER A 175 11.45 23.49 24.23
C SER A 175 9.97 23.30 24.62
N ALA A 176 9.67 22.26 25.42
CA ALA A 176 8.33 22.03 25.95
C ALA A 176 7.87 23.20 26.83
N SER A 177 8.74 23.70 27.72
CA SER A 177 8.44 24.86 28.55
C SER A 177 8.14 26.12 27.73
N GLU A 178 8.87 26.35 26.63
CA GLU A 178 8.59 27.48 25.74
C GLU A 178 7.25 27.33 25.01
N VAL A 179 6.88 26.12 24.58
CA VAL A 179 5.55 25.85 23.99
C VAL A 179 4.44 26.10 25.01
N ASP A 180 4.60 25.65 26.25
CA ASP A 180 3.62 25.87 27.32
C ASP A 180 3.46 27.36 27.64
N LYS A 181 4.58 28.11 27.72
CA LYS A 181 4.56 29.57 27.92
C LYS A 181 3.91 30.30 26.76
N ALA A 182 4.14 29.86 25.52
CA ALA A 182 3.51 30.44 24.34
C ALA A 182 2.00 30.17 24.34
N SER A 183 1.60 28.94 24.67
CA SER A 183 0.20 28.53 24.78
C SER A 183 -0.54 29.32 25.86
N ALA A 184 0.09 29.59 27.01
CA ALA A 184 -0.50 30.41 28.07
C ALA A 184 -0.68 31.89 27.69
N LYS A 185 -0.04 32.36 26.62
CA LYS A 185 -0.15 33.73 26.11
C LYS A 185 -1.08 33.86 24.91
N LEU A 186 -1.73 32.77 24.45
CA LEU A 186 -2.56 32.78 23.23
C LEU A 186 -3.61 33.91 23.24
N ASP A 187 -4.28 34.12 24.39
CA ASP A 187 -5.32 35.15 24.55
C ASP A 187 -4.80 36.59 24.39
N ARG A 188 -3.48 36.79 24.38
CA ARG A 188 -2.82 38.10 24.30
C ARG A 188 -2.18 38.37 22.93
N VAL A 189 -2.26 37.42 22.01
CA VAL A 189 -1.71 37.56 20.65
C VAL A 189 -2.82 38.02 19.71
N SER A 190 -2.61 39.11 18.99
CA SER A 190 -3.57 39.58 17.98
C SER A 190 -3.58 38.62 16.78
N ALA A 191 -4.77 38.28 16.28
CA ALA A 191 -4.94 37.52 15.05
C ALA A 191 -4.28 38.23 13.83
N GLU A 192 -4.07 39.54 13.90
CA GLU A 192 -3.42 40.32 12.86
C GLU A 192 -1.89 40.10 12.82
N ASP A 193 -1.25 39.92 13.98
CA ASP A 193 0.18 39.63 14.08
C ASP A 193 0.51 38.23 13.52
N LEU A 194 -0.39 37.26 13.74
CA LEU A 194 -0.24 35.88 13.31
C LEU A 194 -0.41 35.70 11.79
N ARG A 195 -1.27 36.48 11.14
CA ARG A 195 -1.54 36.39 9.69
C ARG A 195 -0.34 36.70 8.80
N SER A 196 0.66 37.39 9.32
CA SER A 196 1.91 37.69 8.62
C SER A 196 2.87 36.50 8.52
N SER A 197 2.65 35.45 9.33
CA SER A 197 3.47 34.25 9.36
C SER A 197 2.97 33.23 8.34
N SER A 198 3.84 32.80 7.42
CA SER A 198 3.51 31.73 6.45
C SER A 198 3.11 30.42 7.14
N ILE A 199 3.73 30.12 8.29
CA ILE A 199 3.42 28.93 9.09
C ILE A 199 1.98 28.98 9.63
N HIS A 200 1.51 30.15 10.06
CA HIS A 200 0.13 30.28 10.54
C HIS A 200 -0.89 30.12 9.41
N GLN A 201 -0.57 30.61 8.21
CA GLN A 201 -1.43 30.40 7.03
C GLN A 201 -1.54 28.92 6.66
N GLU A 202 -0.45 28.16 6.76
CA GLU A 202 -0.46 26.70 6.56
C GLU A 202 -1.28 25.98 7.64
N ILE A 203 -1.14 26.36 8.91
CA ILE A 203 -1.92 25.80 10.01
C ILE A 203 -3.42 26.07 9.81
N ASP A 204 -3.81 27.30 9.49
CA ASP A 204 -5.20 27.67 9.24
C ASP A 204 -5.80 26.89 8.07
N LEU A 205 -5.02 26.68 7.01
CA LEU A 205 -5.43 25.87 5.86
C LEU A 205 -5.71 24.42 6.27
N LEU A 206 -4.81 23.82 7.06
CA LEU A 206 -4.95 22.43 7.52
C LEU A 206 -6.13 22.26 8.50
N LEU A 207 -6.38 23.25 9.37
CA LEU A 207 -7.55 23.25 10.25
C LEU A 207 -8.85 23.34 9.43
N LYS A 208 -8.89 24.22 8.43
CA LYS A 208 -10.05 24.33 7.54
C LYS A 208 -10.30 23.05 6.74
N GLU A 209 -9.24 22.40 6.23
CA GLU A 209 -9.38 21.11 5.55
C GLU A 209 -9.94 20.02 6.48
N GLN A 210 -9.50 20.02 7.74
CA GLN A 210 -10.03 19.11 8.76
C GLN A 210 -11.52 19.36 9.03
N ASP A 211 -11.92 20.61 9.20
CA ASP A 211 -13.32 20.99 9.42
C ASP A 211 -14.19 20.60 8.22
N ASP A 212 -13.74 20.89 7.00
CA ASP A 212 -14.43 20.51 5.76
C ASP A 212 -14.58 18.99 5.64
N ARG A 213 -13.55 18.22 6.05
CA ARG A 213 -13.60 16.77 6.07
C ARG A 213 -14.61 16.24 7.08
N ILE A 214 -14.66 16.82 8.28
CA ILE A 214 -15.65 16.45 9.31
C ILE A 214 -17.07 16.75 8.83
N GLN A 215 -17.29 17.91 8.20
CA GLN A 215 -18.59 18.25 7.63
C GLN A 215 -19.00 17.28 6.50
N ARG A 216 -18.08 16.93 5.61
CA ARG A 216 -18.35 15.96 4.53
C ARG A 216 -18.69 14.56 5.05
N LEU A 217 -18.15 14.13 6.18
CA LEU A 217 -18.51 12.85 6.81
C LEU A 217 -20.00 12.78 7.21
N GLY A 218 -20.66 13.93 7.39
CA GLY A 218 -22.09 14.01 7.70
C GLY A 218 -23.01 14.19 6.49
N GLN A 219 -22.46 14.35 5.28
CA GLN A 219 -23.24 14.56 4.05
C GLN A 219 -23.19 13.32 3.17
N VAL A 220 -24.33 12.98 2.57
CA VAL A 220 -24.46 11.85 1.64
C VAL A 220 -24.85 12.40 0.27
N GLU A 221 -24.00 12.19 -0.73
CA GLU A 221 -24.41 12.41 -2.11
C GLU A 221 -25.26 11.23 -2.57
N LEU A 222 -26.57 11.48 -2.73
CA LEU A 222 -27.48 10.50 -3.32
C LEU A 222 -27.24 10.40 -4.83
N PRO A 223 -27.46 9.22 -5.44
CA PRO A 223 -27.21 9.05 -6.87
C PRO A 223 -28.19 9.88 -7.70
N VAL A 224 -27.66 10.49 -8.76
CA VAL A 224 -28.45 11.19 -9.78
C VAL A 224 -29.35 10.21 -10.55
N ARG A 225 -28.85 8.99 -10.82
CA ARG A 225 -29.57 7.93 -11.54
C ARG A 225 -30.18 6.93 -10.55
N ILE A 226 -31.50 6.81 -10.57
CA ILE A 226 -32.26 6.01 -9.62
C ILE A 226 -33.02 4.93 -10.38
N PRO A 227 -32.73 3.64 -10.16
CA PRO A 227 -33.55 2.57 -10.71
C PRO A 227 -34.99 2.69 -10.20
N ALA A 228 -35.98 2.56 -11.10
CA ALA A 228 -37.39 2.64 -10.72
C ALA A 228 -37.79 1.62 -9.64
N SER A 229 -37.14 0.44 -9.63
CA SER A 229 -37.33 -0.59 -8.61
C SER A 229 -36.92 -0.14 -7.19
N LYS A 230 -35.97 0.78 -7.08
CA LYS A 230 -35.50 1.36 -5.81
C LYS A 230 -36.27 2.61 -5.39
N PHE A 231 -37.10 3.18 -6.26
CA PHE A 231 -37.82 4.42 -5.97
C PHE A 231 -38.61 4.35 -4.65
N LYS A 232 -39.30 3.24 -4.41
CA LYS A 232 -40.03 3.01 -3.16
C LYS A 232 -39.14 3.15 -1.92
N GLU A 233 -37.89 2.68 -1.99
CA GLU A 233 -36.96 2.69 -0.84
C GLU A 233 -36.56 4.12 -0.45
N PHE A 234 -36.41 5.01 -1.44
CA PHE A 234 -36.14 6.43 -1.19
C PHE A 234 -37.33 7.15 -0.55
N ILE A 235 -38.56 6.81 -0.99
CA ILE A 235 -39.79 7.42 -0.48
C ILE A 235 -40.12 6.92 0.93
N THR A 236 -39.90 5.64 1.22
CA THR A 236 -40.31 5.05 2.50
C THR A 236 -39.24 5.17 3.59
N ASP A 237 -37.95 5.17 3.23
CA ASP A 237 -36.84 5.15 4.19
C ASP A 237 -35.57 5.81 3.64
N LEU A 238 -35.65 7.14 3.47
CA LEU A 238 -34.53 7.96 3.05
C LEU A 238 -33.30 7.84 3.98
N PRO A 239 -33.43 7.84 5.33
CA PRO A 239 -32.29 7.67 6.23
C PRO A 239 -31.53 6.36 6.03
N ALA A 240 -32.22 5.23 5.85
CA ALA A 240 -31.55 3.95 5.59
C ALA A 240 -30.85 3.93 4.22
N GLN A 241 -31.43 4.57 3.19
CA GLN A 241 -30.75 4.71 1.90
C GLN A 241 -29.49 5.57 2.02
N ALA A 242 -29.57 6.72 2.70
CA ALA A 242 -28.42 7.58 2.93
C ALA A 242 -27.28 6.84 3.66
N ALA A 243 -27.60 6.03 4.68
CA ALA A 243 -26.62 5.21 5.39
C ALA A 243 -25.95 4.16 4.48
N ARG A 244 -26.69 3.55 3.55
CA ARG A 244 -26.15 2.58 2.57
C ARG A 244 -25.18 3.23 1.58
N TYR A 245 -25.44 4.47 1.16
CA TYR A 245 -24.53 5.21 0.29
C TYR A 245 -23.29 5.73 1.04
N LEU A 246 -23.41 6.09 2.32
CA LEU A 246 -22.26 6.42 3.18
C LEU A 246 -21.30 5.24 3.38
N ARG A 247 -21.84 4.02 3.46
CA ARG A 247 -21.07 2.79 3.68
C ARG A 247 -21.55 1.70 2.72
N PRO A 248 -21.07 1.70 1.46
CA PRO A 248 -21.43 0.66 0.50
C PRO A 248 -20.89 -0.69 0.96
N VAL A 249 -21.76 -1.54 1.50
CA VAL A 249 -21.43 -2.92 1.82
C VAL A 249 -21.87 -3.80 0.64
N PRO A 250 -20.99 -4.65 0.08
CA PRO A 250 -21.40 -5.63 -0.92
C PRO A 250 -22.49 -6.54 -0.36
N THR A 251 -23.63 -6.64 -1.05
CA THR A 251 -24.68 -7.58 -0.70
C THR A 251 -24.36 -8.96 -1.26
N GLU A 252 -24.51 -10.01 -0.46
CA GLU A 252 -24.33 -11.38 -0.92
C GLU A 252 -25.35 -11.73 -2.03
N PRO A 253 -24.91 -12.35 -3.14
CA PRO A 253 -25.83 -12.75 -4.20
C PRO A 253 -26.73 -13.92 -3.75
N TYR A 254 -28.00 -13.63 -3.45
CA TYR A 254 -29.00 -14.62 -3.06
C TYR A 254 -29.41 -15.53 -4.23
N ARG A 255 -29.67 -16.82 -3.96
CA ARG A 255 -30.13 -17.81 -4.97
C ARG A 255 -31.40 -17.37 -5.71
N ALA A 256 -32.35 -16.71 -5.02
CA ALA A 256 -33.58 -16.21 -5.63
C ALA A 256 -33.31 -15.14 -6.71
N THR A 257 -32.27 -14.32 -6.55
CA THR A 257 -31.88 -13.29 -7.54
C THR A 257 -31.29 -13.91 -8.80
N LYS A 258 -30.58 -15.05 -8.67
CA LYS A 258 -30.07 -15.82 -9.83
C LYS A 258 -31.21 -16.43 -10.65
N ALA A 259 -32.18 -17.06 -9.98
CA ALA A 259 -33.35 -17.64 -10.65
C ALA A 259 -34.18 -16.58 -11.38
N GLY A 260 -34.39 -15.39 -10.77
CA GLY A 260 -35.05 -14.26 -11.43
C GLY A 260 -34.32 -13.79 -12.68
N THR A 261 -33.01 -13.58 -12.61
CA THR A 261 -32.21 -13.13 -13.77
C THR A 261 -32.23 -14.15 -14.91
N ALA A 262 -32.10 -15.44 -14.58
CA ALA A 262 -32.19 -16.52 -15.56
C ALA A 262 -33.58 -16.60 -16.20
N PHE A 263 -34.64 -16.36 -15.43
CA PHE A 263 -36.00 -16.31 -15.93
C PHE A 263 -36.21 -15.15 -16.92
N HIS A 264 -35.81 -13.92 -16.58
CA HIS A 264 -35.97 -12.78 -17.50
C HIS A 264 -35.24 -13.01 -18.83
N SER A 265 -33.98 -13.45 -18.77
CA SER A 265 -33.21 -13.80 -19.97
C SER A 265 -33.89 -14.89 -20.81
N TRP A 266 -34.44 -15.92 -20.17
CA TRP A 266 -35.18 -16.96 -20.89
C TRP A 266 -36.48 -16.43 -21.50
N VAL A 267 -37.25 -15.60 -20.79
CA VAL A 267 -38.51 -15.05 -21.32
C VAL A 267 -38.24 -14.14 -22.52
N GLU A 268 -37.20 -13.32 -22.47
CA GLU A 268 -36.76 -12.49 -23.59
C GLU A 268 -36.49 -13.36 -24.84
N ASP A 269 -35.63 -14.37 -24.72
CA ASP A 269 -35.28 -15.29 -25.79
C ASP A 269 -36.52 -16.06 -26.32
N PHE A 270 -37.40 -16.48 -25.41
CA PHE A 270 -38.60 -17.23 -25.75
C PHE A 270 -39.61 -16.37 -26.54
N ILE A 271 -39.79 -15.10 -26.17
CA ILE A 271 -40.75 -14.20 -26.82
C ILE A 271 -40.22 -13.64 -28.14
N ILE A 272 -38.93 -13.29 -28.20
CA ILE A 272 -38.32 -12.66 -29.39
C ILE A 272 -37.96 -13.70 -30.44
N SER A 273 -37.37 -14.81 -30.01
CA SER A 273 -36.71 -15.78 -30.91
C SER A 273 -37.35 -17.18 -30.88
N GLU A 274 -38.41 -17.39 -30.10
CA GLU A 274 -39.07 -18.70 -29.89
C GLU A 274 -38.09 -19.80 -29.42
N VAL A 275 -37.01 -19.40 -28.74
CA VAL A 275 -36.00 -20.34 -28.22
C VAL A 275 -36.44 -20.87 -26.87
N ASP A 276 -36.82 -22.15 -26.82
CA ASP A 276 -37.23 -22.82 -25.59
C ASP A 276 -36.08 -23.64 -24.96
N GLN A 277 -35.05 -22.94 -24.46
CA GLN A 277 -33.91 -23.53 -23.74
C GLN A 277 -33.85 -23.07 -22.28
N ALA A 278 -34.74 -23.60 -21.44
CA ALA A 278 -34.82 -23.26 -20.03
C ALA A 278 -33.73 -23.98 -19.19
N PRO A 279 -32.96 -23.27 -18.34
CA PRO A 279 -32.15 -23.88 -17.29
C PRO A 279 -33.01 -24.73 -16.35
N GLN A 280 -32.48 -25.86 -15.87
CA GLN A 280 -33.21 -26.78 -14.97
C GLN A 280 -33.75 -26.09 -13.71
N GLU A 281 -33.04 -25.07 -13.22
CA GLU A 281 -33.37 -24.33 -12.00
C GLU A 281 -34.64 -23.49 -12.10
N ILE A 282 -35.09 -23.17 -13.32
CA ILE A 282 -36.29 -22.34 -13.56
C ILE A 282 -37.40 -23.10 -14.30
N PHE A 283 -37.25 -24.41 -14.52
CA PHE A 283 -38.16 -25.21 -15.35
C PHE A 283 -39.64 -25.05 -14.93
N GLU A 284 -39.93 -25.09 -13.63
CA GLU A 284 -41.29 -24.87 -13.11
C GLU A 284 -41.85 -23.48 -13.47
N LEU A 285 -41.03 -22.44 -13.35
CA LEU A 285 -41.42 -21.07 -13.72
C LEU A 285 -41.69 -20.95 -15.23
N THR A 286 -40.89 -21.63 -16.05
CA THR A 286 -41.08 -21.63 -17.51
C THR A 286 -42.37 -22.33 -17.93
N GLU A 287 -42.75 -23.41 -17.25
CA GLU A 287 -44.00 -24.12 -17.53
C GLU A 287 -45.23 -23.31 -17.08
N ILE A 288 -45.16 -22.63 -15.93
CA ILE A 288 -46.24 -21.72 -15.50
C ILE A 288 -46.40 -20.57 -16.52
N PHE A 289 -45.28 -19.95 -16.93
CA PHE A 289 -45.31 -18.88 -17.93
C PHE A 289 -45.91 -19.36 -19.27
N LYS A 290 -45.58 -20.56 -19.73
CA LYS A 290 -46.14 -21.16 -20.95
C LYS A 290 -47.65 -21.45 -20.85
N ASN A 291 -48.18 -21.64 -19.64
CA ASN A 291 -49.63 -21.82 -19.44
C ASN A 291 -50.37 -20.48 -19.23
N SER A 292 -49.64 -19.39 -19.03
CA SER A 292 -50.19 -18.04 -18.87
C SER A 292 -50.77 -17.48 -20.17
N ARG A 293 -51.61 -16.43 -20.05
CA ARG A 293 -52.15 -15.72 -21.21
C ARG A 293 -51.09 -15.01 -22.06
N PHE A 294 -49.87 -14.81 -21.52
CA PHE A 294 -48.82 -14.05 -22.20
C PHE A 294 -48.13 -14.87 -23.30
N LYS A 295 -48.17 -16.21 -23.24
CA LYS A 295 -47.56 -17.09 -24.26
C LYS A 295 -48.06 -16.79 -25.68
N ASN A 296 -49.36 -16.55 -25.83
CA ASN A 296 -49.98 -16.38 -27.15
C ASN A 296 -50.13 -14.91 -27.57
N GLN A 297 -49.53 -13.98 -26.82
CA GLN A 297 -49.59 -12.55 -27.14
C GLN A 297 -48.25 -12.09 -27.69
N SER A 298 -48.29 -11.32 -28.78
CA SER A 298 -47.11 -10.65 -29.32
C SER A 298 -46.96 -9.27 -28.67
N PRO A 299 -45.88 -9.00 -27.92
CA PRO A 299 -45.65 -7.68 -27.35
C PRO A 299 -45.27 -6.66 -28.43
N ALA A 300 -45.64 -5.41 -28.21
CA ALA A 300 -45.26 -4.26 -29.03
C ALA A 300 -43.82 -3.79 -28.73
N ASP A 301 -43.39 -3.87 -27.47
CA ASP A 301 -42.03 -3.57 -27.03
C ASP A 301 -41.61 -4.61 -25.96
N VAL A 302 -40.35 -5.04 -25.98
CA VAL A 302 -39.75 -6.01 -25.06
C VAL A 302 -38.42 -5.46 -24.56
N GLU A 303 -38.11 -5.64 -23.27
CA GLU A 303 -36.85 -5.26 -22.63
C GLU A 303 -36.41 -3.80 -22.90
N ILE A 304 -37.37 -2.86 -22.89
CA ILE A 304 -37.08 -1.45 -23.16
C ILE A 304 -36.57 -0.72 -21.91
N GLU A 305 -35.38 -0.10 -22.02
CA GLU A 305 -34.86 0.82 -21.02
C GLU A 305 -35.24 2.27 -21.35
N ILE A 306 -35.91 2.95 -20.43
CA ILE A 306 -36.36 4.34 -20.55
C ILE A 306 -35.75 5.17 -19.42
N ASN A 307 -35.04 6.24 -19.78
CA ASN A 307 -34.48 7.20 -18.82
C ASN A 307 -35.42 8.40 -18.66
N LEU A 308 -36.21 8.40 -17.58
CA LEU A 308 -37.16 9.48 -17.27
C LEU A 308 -36.46 10.55 -16.40
N THR A 309 -36.12 11.69 -16.99
CA THR A 309 -35.45 12.80 -16.27
C THR A 309 -36.45 13.78 -15.69
N ARG A 310 -36.34 14.08 -14.39
CA ARG A 310 -37.14 15.10 -13.68
C ARG A 310 -36.23 15.88 -12.71
N GLY A 311 -36.21 17.21 -12.85
CA GLY A 311 -35.31 18.06 -12.09
C GLY A 311 -33.85 17.63 -12.27
N SER A 312 -33.15 17.41 -11.15
CA SER A 312 -31.77 16.93 -11.10
C SER A 312 -31.62 15.40 -11.12
N ASN A 313 -32.71 14.63 -11.19
CA ASN A 313 -32.67 13.17 -11.09
C ASN A 313 -33.15 12.48 -12.38
N THR A 314 -32.62 11.29 -12.64
CA THR A 314 -33.01 10.42 -13.75
C THR A 314 -33.50 9.08 -13.23
N PHE A 315 -34.75 8.74 -13.49
CA PHE A 315 -35.32 7.44 -13.14
C PHE A 315 -35.11 6.45 -14.28
N VAL A 316 -34.32 5.41 -14.02
CA VAL A 316 -34.01 4.34 -14.98
C VAL A 316 -35.11 3.29 -14.89
N CYS A 317 -35.94 3.21 -15.92
CA CYS A 317 -37.08 2.29 -16.00
C CYS A 317 -36.74 1.18 -16.99
N LYS A 318 -36.69 -0.07 -16.53
CA LYS A 318 -36.49 -1.25 -17.40
C LYS A 318 -37.81 -2.01 -17.44
N LEU A 319 -38.50 -1.95 -18.58
CA LEU A 319 -39.80 -2.58 -18.76
C LEU A 319 -39.59 -3.95 -19.40
N ASP A 320 -40.20 -5.00 -18.85
CA ASP A 320 -40.03 -6.35 -19.39
C ASP A 320 -40.79 -6.52 -20.71
N ALA A 321 -42.10 -6.22 -20.72
CA ALA A 321 -42.89 -6.29 -21.93
C ALA A 321 -44.05 -5.29 -21.93
N VAL A 322 -44.44 -4.85 -23.13
CA VAL A 322 -45.63 -4.03 -23.37
C VAL A 322 -46.47 -4.67 -24.43
N PHE A 323 -47.72 -5.00 -24.11
CA PHE A 323 -48.68 -5.57 -25.05
C PHE A 323 -49.64 -4.51 -25.57
N GLN A 324 -50.03 -4.60 -26.83
CA GLN A 324 -51.00 -3.68 -27.44
C GLN A 324 -52.29 -4.42 -27.78
N SER A 325 -53.43 -3.87 -27.34
CA SER A 325 -54.76 -4.36 -27.70
C SER A 325 -55.60 -3.20 -28.19
N GLY A 326 -55.72 -3.08 -29.52
CA GLY A 326 -56.37 -1.94 -30.17
C GLY A 326 -55.62 -0.63 -29.90
N ASP A 327 -56.28 0.30 -29.21
CA ASP A 327 -55.69 1.60 -28.84
C ASP A 327 -55.16 1.67 -27.40
N ARG A 328 -55.21 0.56 -26.64
CA ARG A 328 -54.70 0.47 -25.26
C ARG A 328 -53.41 -0.35 -25.21
N PHE A 329 -52.54 0.01 -24.27
CA PHE A 329 -51.25 -0.62 -24.03
C PHE A 329 -51.23 -1.17 -22.59
N GLU A 330 -50.68 -2.35 -22.40
CA GLU A 330 -50.54 -2.99 -21.09
C GLU A 330 -49.06 -3.26 -20.83
N ILE A 331 -48.48 -2.59 -19.84
CA ILE A 331 -47.10 -2.85 -19.40
C ILE A 331 -47.15 -3.97 -18.36
N VAL A 332 -46.33 -4.99 -18.58
CA VAL A 332 -46.23 -6.15 -17.70
C VAL A 332 -44.81 -6.20 -17.14
N ASP A 333 -44.70 -6.32 -15.82
CA ASP A 333 -43.45 -6.61 -15.13
C ASP A 333 -43.59 -7.99 -14.47
N TRP A 334 -42.74 -8.93 -14.89
CA TRP A 334 -42.76 -10.31 -14.41
C TRP A 334 -41.95 -10.42 -13.12
N LYS A 335 -42.54 -11.03 -12.09
CA LYS A 335 -41.88 -11.28 -10.81
C LYS A 335 -41.81 -12.78 -10.56
N THR A 336 -40.61 -13.27 -10.20
CA THR A 336 -40.39 -14.65 -9.78
C THR A 336 -40.49 -14.86 -8.27
N GLY A 337 -40.62 -13.77 -7.49
CA GLY A 337 -40.86 -13.82 -6.05
C GLY A 337 -42.33 -14.00 -5.70
N ALA A 338 -42.62 -14.13 -4.40
CA ALA A 338 -43.99 -14.25 -3.90
C ALA A 338 -44.79 -12.94 -4.05
N ALA A 339 -46.09 -13.06 -4.29
CA ALA A 339 -47.02 -11.95 -4.30
C ALA A 339 -47.10 -11.23 -2.92
N PRO A 340 -47.38 -9.90 -2.90
CA PRO A 340 -47.50 -9.16 -1.66
C PRO A 340 -48.66 -9.69 -0.80
N LYS A 341 -48.43 -9.84 0.50
CA LYS A 341 -49.43 -10.37 1.46
C LYS A 341 -50.26 -9.29 2.12
N ASP A 342 -49.80 -8.05 2.09
CA ASP A 342 -50.42 -6.90 2.74
C ASP A 342 -50.55 -5.70 1.78
N LYS A 343 -51.55 -4.87 2.04
CA LYS A 343 -51.88 -3.72 1.19
C LYS A 343 -50.80 -2.62 1.16
N ALA A 344 -50.00 -2.49 2.21
CA ALA A 344 -48.97 -1.46 2.27
C ALA A 344 -47.80 -1.81 1.34
N THR A 345 -47.35 -3.07 1.38
CA THR A 345 -46.35 -3.60 0.44
C THR A 345 -46.84 -3.51 -1.01
N GLU A 346 -48.11 -3.84 -1.26
CA GLU A 346 -48.73 -3.69 -2.58
C GLU A 346 -48.66 -2.23 -3.07
N GLN A 347 -49.07 -1.26 -2.25
CA GLN A 347 -49.00 0.17 -2.58
C GLN A 347 -47.58 0.65 -2.90
N GLN A 348 -46.58 0.17 -2.15
CA GLN A 348 -45.17 0.50 -2.42
C GLN A 348 -44.67 -0.09 -3.74
N MET A 349 -45.10 -1.31 -4.10
CA MET A 349 -44.76 -1.92 -5.38
C MET A 349 -45.39 -1.17 -6.57
N ILE A 350 -46.60 -0.65 -6.41
CA ILE A 350 -47.31 0.13 -7.44
C ILE A 350 -46.51 1.36 -7.88
N LEU A 351 -45.69 1.96 -6.99
CA LEU A 351 -44.84 3.11 -7.35
C LEU A 351 -43.88 2.80 -8.51
N GLN A 352 -43.35 1.57 -8.58
CA GLN A 352 -42.49 1.14 -9.69
C GLN A 352 -43.29 1.12 -11.01
N LEU A 353 -44.49 0.52 -11.02
CA LEU A 353 -45.35 0.49 -12.20
C LEU A 353 -45.82 1.89 -12.62
N ALA A 354 -46.07 2.77 -11.65
CA ALA A 354 -46.46 4.15 -11.92
C ALA A 354 -45.34 4.91 -12.66
N LEU A 355 -44.07 4.68 -12.27
CA LEU A 355 -42.91 5.20 -13.01
C LEU A 355 -42.81 4.60 -14.42
N TYR A 356 -43.05 3.30 -14.60
CA TYR A 356 -43.06 2.67 -15.92
C TYR A 356 -44.13 3.25 -16.82
N ARG A 357 -45.34 3.39 -16.29
CA ARG A 357 -46.49 4.02 -16.97
C ARG A 357 -46.14 5.44 -17.42
N PHE A 358 -45.53 6.23 -16.53
CA PHE A 358 -45.11 7.59 -16.83
C PHE A 358 -43.98 7.65 -17.87
N ALA A 359 -42.95 6.83 -17.71
CA ALA A 359 -41.81 6.78 -18.61
C ALA A 359 -42.24 6.36 -20.04
N TYR A 360 -43.08 5.34 -20.15
CA TYR A 360 -43.58 4.85 -21.44
C TYR A 360 -44.52 5.86 -22.11
N SER A 361 -45.44 6.47 -21.35
CA SER A 361 -46.29 7.57 -21.82
C SER A 361 -45.47 8.72 -22.39
N ALA A 362 -44.42 9.15 -21.66
CA ALA A 362 -43.54 10.23 -22.09
C ALA A 362 -42.72 9.88 -23.34
N LEU A 363 -42.22 8.64 -23.44
CA LEU A 363 -41.42 8.18 -24.58
C LEU A 363 -42.25 8.07 -25.86
N LYS A 364 -43.38 7.35 -25.80
CA LYS A 364 -44.21 7.04 -26.97
C LYS A 364 -45.24 8.12 -27.28
N LYS A 365 -45.37 9.14 -26.42
CA LYS A 365 -46.36 10.23 -26.50
C LYS A 365 -47.80 9.72 -26.53
N ILE A 366 -48.08 8.68 -25.75
CA ILE A 366 -49.40 8.07 -25.61
C ILE A 366 -50.07 8.64 -24.35
N PRO A 367 -51.36 9.06 -24.40
CA PRO A 367 -52.10 9.47 -23.22
C PRO A 367 -52.06 8.42 -22.12
N ILE A 368 -51.78 8.82 -20.89
CA ILE A 368 -51.52 7.89 -19.79
C ILE A 368 -52.74 7.00 -19.46
N GLU A 369 -53.95 7.47 -19.77
CA GLU A 369 -55.23 6.76 -19.60
C GLU A 369 -55.36 5.52 -20.52
N LYS A 370 -54.56 5.49 -21.59
CA LYS A 370 -54.50 4.36 -22.52
C LYS A 370 -53.45 3.32 -22.13
N ILE A 371 -52.67 3.57 -21.09
CA ILE A 371 -51.61 2.67 -20.63
C ILE A 371 -52.03 2.06 -19.29
N ASP A 372 -52.37 0.78 -19.30
CA ASP A 372 -52.57 -0.04 -18.13
C ASP A 372 -51.25 -0.70 -17.71
N VAL A 373 -51.14 -1.09 -16.44
CA VAL A 373 -49.93 -1.71 -15.89
C VAL A 373 -50.32 -2.88 -14.99
N CYS A 374 -49.54 -3.94 -14.97
CA CYS A 374 -49.72 -5.05 -14.02
C CYS A 374 -48.40 -5.72 -13.65
N PHE A 375 -48.37 -6.31 -12.46
CA PHE A 375 -47.36 -7.31 -12.12
C PHE A 375 -47.92 -8.70 -12.40
N TYR A 376 -47.08 -9.61 -12.90
CA TYR A 376 -47.41 -11.03 -12.95
C TYR A 376 -46.40 -11.83 -12.14
N PHE A 377 -46.88 -12.42 -11.05
CA PHE A 377 -46.10 -13.25 -10.14
C PHE A 377 -46.10 -14.69 -10.66
N VAL A 378 -45.06 -15.04 -11.42
CA VAL A 378 -44.96 -16.29 -12.17
C VAL A 378 -44.98 -17.51 -11.23
N GLY A 379 -44.34 -17.41 -10.07
CA GLY A 379 -44.29 -18.52 -9.11
C GLY A 379 -45.65 -18.86 -8.49
N ASP A 380 -46.53 -17.87 -8.36
CA ASP A 380 -47.86 -18.02 -7.76
C ASP A 380 -48.99 -18.09 -8.81
N ASP A 381 -48.68 -17.87 -10.10
CA ASP A 381 -49.63 -17.67 -11.20
C ASP A 381 -50.68 -16.56 -10.89
N ILE A 382 -50.22 -15.45 -10.33
CA ILE A 382 -51.08 -14.33 -9.91
C ILE A 382 -50.81 -13.08 -10.75
N GLU A 383 -51.85 -12.55 -11.41
CA GLU A 383 -51.86 -11.21 -11.99
C GLU A 383 -52.33 -10.17 -10.96
N LEU A 384 -51.44 -9.27 -10.57
CA LEU A 384 -51.77 -8.14 -9.72
C LEU A 384 -52.00 -6.89 -10.59
N ARG A 385 -53.27 -6.55 -10.79
CA ARG A 385 -53.70 -5.35 -11.50
C ARG A 385 -54.10 -4.25 -10.51
N PRO A 386 -53.30 -3.18 -10.36
CA PRO A 386 -53.63 -2.09 -9.45
C PRO A 386 -54.88 -1.34 -9.90
N GLN A 387 -55.87 -1.19 -9.00
CA GLN A 387 -57.09 -0.43 -9.28
C GLN A 387 -56.84 1.07 -9.39
N LYS A 388 -55.84 1.58 -8.67
CA LYS A 388 -55.42 2.99 -8.69
C LYS A 388 -53.90 3.05 -8.81
N VAL A 389 -53.43 3.68 -9.87
CA VAL A 389 -52.01 3.95 -10.11
C VAL A 389 -51.78 5.45 -9.94
N PRO A 390 -50.81 5.88 -9.12
CA PRO A 390 -50.49 7.29 -8.93
C PRO A 390 -50.27 8.04 -10.24
N ALA A 391 -50.73 9.29 -10.28
CA ALA A 391 -50.53 10.16 -11.44
C ALA A 391 -49.08 10.67 -11.51
N PRO A 392 -48.58 11.08 -12.69
CA PRO A 392 -47.24 11.63 -12.84
C PRO A 392 -46.94 12.80 -11.90
N GLU A 393 -47.91 13.68 -11.69
CA GLU A 393 -47.79 14.84 -10.80
C GLU A 393 -47.65 14.41 -9.33
N GLU A 394 -48.37 13.36 -8.92
CA GLU A 394 -48.25 12.79 -7.57
C GLU A 394 -46.84 12.22 -7.35
N LEU A 395 -46.30 11.48 -8.33
CA LEU A 395 -44.94 10.92 -8.24
C LEU A 395 -43.86 11.99 -8.14
N VAL A 396 -43.95 13.04 -8.96
CA VAL A 396 -42.99 14.15 -8.92
C VAL A 396 -43.08 14.87 -7.58
N LYS A 397 -44.29 15.13 -7.09
CA LYS A 397 -44.50 15.76 -5.78
C LYS A 397 -43.91 14.93 -4.63
N MET A 398 -44.16 13.61 -4.62
CA MET A 398 -43.59 12.71 -3.60
C MET A 398 -42.05 12.73 -3.63
N TRP A 399 -41.45 12.90 -4.81
CA TRP A 399 -40.00 13.01 -4.94
C TRP A 399 -39.45 14.35 -4.46
N GLU A 400 -40.11 15.45 -4.83
CA GLU A 400 -39.69 16.81 -4.43
C GLU A 400 -39.82 17.03 -2.92
N GLU A 401 -40.84 16.45 -2.28
CA GLU A 401 -41.05 16.51 -0.82
C GLU A 401 -39.93 15.83 0.00
N LEU A 402 -39.10 14.97 -0.61
CA LEU A 402 -37.96 14.36 0.08
C LEU A 402 -36.80 15.34 0.32
N PHE A 403 -36.74 16.43 -0.45
CA PHE A 403 -35.63 17.39 -0.45
C PHE A 403 -36.05 18.81 -0.09
N ALA A 404 -37.33 19.02 0.22
CA ALA A 404 -37.88 20.25 0.78
C ALA A 404 -37.66 20.30 2.29
#